data_AF-A0A7Y1XI67-F1
#
_entry.id   AF-A0A7Y1XI67-F1
#
_cell.length_a   1.000
_cell.length_b   1.000
_cell.length_c   1.000
_cell.angle_alpha   90.00
_cell.angle_beta   90.00
_cell.angle_gamma   90.00
#
_symmetry.space_group_name_H-M   'P 1'
#
loop_
_entity.id
_entity.type
_entity.pdbx_description
1 polymer ?
#
loop_
_entity_poly.entity_id
_entity_poly.type
_entity_poly.pdbx_seq_one_letter_code
_entity_poly.pdbx_strand_id
1 'polypeptide(L)' 'FSNLLNTGYWSGTELNTEEMWLFSNYYGQQFFFGKDIEFHVWALAPGNVAASAVPLPAAAWLFGAAFSGLVALGRRSQ' A
#
# COMPACT_ATOMS: atom_id res chain seq x y z
N PHE A 1 -12.02 3.08 -11.52
CA PHE A 1 -11.92 4.54 -11.35
C PHE A 1 -12.09 5.19 -12.71
N SER A 2 -13.20 5.89 -12.96
CA SER A 2 -13.46 6.53 -14.26
C SER A 2 -13.16 8.03 -14.29
N ASN A 3 -12.76 8.62 -13.14
CA ASN A 3 -12.60 10.07 -12.96
C ASN A 3 -11.19 10.47 -12.55
N LEU A 4 -10.17 9.63 -12.78
CA LEU A 4 -8.78 10.06 -12.58
C LEU A 4 -8.30 10.81 -13.81
N LEU A 5 -8.05 12.11 -13.63
CA LEU A 5 -7.33 12.91 -14.59
C LEU A 5 -5.85 12.56 -14.58
N ASN A 6 -5.21 12.64 -15.75
CA ASN A 6 -3.79 12.35 -15.90
C ASN A 6 -2.94 13.57 -15.46
N THR A 7 -2.73 13.72 -14.14
CA THR A 7 -2.14 14.92 -13.53
C THR A 7 -1.42 14.60 -12.20
N GLY A 8 -1.03 15.65 -11.46
CA GLY A 8 -0.51 15.59 -10.09
C GLY A 8 -1.62 15.68 -9.04
N TYR A 9 -1.51 14.85 -8.01
CA TYR A 9 -2.39 14.84 -6.85
C TYR A 9 -1.60 15.04 -5.56
N TRP A 10 -1.98 16.04 -4.77
CA TRP A 10 -1.41 16.29 -3.46
C TRP A 10 -1.57 15.07 -2.54
N SER A 11 -0.49 14.68 -1.86
CA SER A 11 -0.48 13.50 -0.96
C SER A 11 -0.88 13.81 0.49
N GLY A 12 -1.00 15.10 0.83
CA GLY A 12 -1.19 15.57 2.21
C GLY A 12 0.07 15.48 3.08
N THR A 13 1.22 15.09 2.50
CA THR A 13 2.50 15.02 3.21
C THR A 13 3.31 16.28 2.93
N GLU A 14 3.54 17.09 3.96
CA GLU A 14 4.39 18.28 3.85
C GLU A 14 5.87 17.90 3.75
N LEU A 15 6.62 18.62 2.91
CA LEU A 15 8.07 18.53 2.86
C LEU A 15 8.69 19.57 3.82
N ASN A 16 8.20 20.81 3.75
CA ASN A 16 8.59 21.91 4.63
C ASN A 16 7.46 22.95 4.71
N THR A 17 7.75 24.16 5.22
CA THR A 17 6.76 25.23 5.38
C THR A 17 6.19 25.72 4.05
N GLU A 18 6.95 25.62 2.97
CA GLU A 18 6.62 26.17 1.64
C GLU A 18 6.26 25.09 0.61
N GLU A 19 6.70 23.85 0.80
CA GLU A 19 6.58 22.76 -0.18
C GLU A 19 5.82 21.55 0.36
N MET A 20 5.12 20.85 -0.54
CA MET A 20 4.38 19.62 -0.23
C MET A 20 4.64 18.54 -1.28
N TRP A 21 4.44 17.28 -0.91
CA TRP A 21 4.55 16.15 -1.82
C TRP A 21 3.27 15.93 -2.63
N LEU A 22 3.45 15.59 -3.90
CA LEU A 22 2.39 15.12 -4.78
C LEU A 22 2.79 13.83 -5.48
N PHE A 23 1.79 13.04 -5.87
CA PHE A 23 1.95 11.90 -6.78
C PHE A 23 1.45 12.28 -8.17
N SER A 24 2.30 12.12 -9.19
CA SER A 24 1.92 12.31 -10.59
C SER A 24 1.63 10.97 -11.23
N ASN A 25 0.38 10.75 -11.66
CA ASN A 25 0.07 9.54 -12.42
C ASN A 25 0.54 9.65 -13.89
N TYR A 26 0.89 10.86 -14.36
CA TYR A 26 1.44 11.08 -15.70
C TYR A 26 2.84 10.47 -15.84
N TYR A 27 3.68 10.66 -14.82
CA TYR A 27 5.03 10.11 -14.78
C TYR A 27 5.15 8.83 -13.92
N GLY A 28 4.14 8.52 -13.10
CA GLY A 28 4.16 7.38 -12.18
C GLY A 28 5.14 7.54 -11.00
N GLN A 29 5.46 8.79 -10.62
CA GLN A 29 6.43 9.10 -9.57
C GLN A 29 5.94 10.24 -8.67
N GLN A 30 6.64 10.42 -7.54
CA GLN A 30 6.38 11.51 -6.61
C GLN A 30 7.25 12.73 -6.94
N PHE A 31 6.69 13.91 -6.71
CA PHE A 31 7.37 15.21 -6.83
C PHE A 31 7.04 16.07 -5.62
N PHE A 32 7.79 17.16 -5.45
CA PHE A 32 7.45 18.23 -4.53
C PHE A 32 7.29 19.53 -5.30
N PHE A 33 6.34 20.35 -4.86
CA PHE A 33 6.06 21.67 -5.41
C PHE A 33 5.66 22.63 -4.29
N GLY A 34 5.72 23.93 -4.58
CA GLY A 34 5.25 24.98 -3.69
C GLY A 34 3.75 24.84 -3.40
N LYS A 35 3.37 25.13 -2.14
CA LYS A 35 1.97 25.12 -1.67
C LYS A 35 1.11 26.21 -2.32
N ASP A 36 1.73 27.15 -3.02
CA ASP A 36 1.11 28.20 -3.83
C ASP A 36 0.59 27.71 -5.18
N ILE A 37 0.97 26.49 -5.60
CA ILE A 37 0.54 25.89 -6.86
C ILE A 37 -0.70 25.00 -6.63
N GLU A 38 -1.74 25.23 -7.43
CA GLU A 38 -2.98 24.47 -7.34
C GLU A 38 -2.87 23.10 -8.03
N PHE A 39 -2.97 22.02 -7.25
CA PHE A 39 -3.08 20.66 -7.73
C PHE A 39 -4.33 19.97 -7.16
N HIS A 40 -4.72 18.87 -7.79
CA HIS A 40 -5.89 18.12 -7.35
C HIS A 40 -5.61 17.38 -6.04
N VAL A 41 -6.65 17.12 -5.26
CA VAL A 41 -6.57 16.30 -4.05
C VAL A 41 -7.33 15.02 -4.26
N TRP A 42 -6.77 13.90 -3.82
CA TRP A 42 -7.48 12.62 -3.84
C TRP A 42 -7.93 12.27 -2.43
N ALA A 43 -9.18 12.64 -2.10
CA ALA A 43 -9.77 12.29 -0.84
C ALA A 43 -10.05 10.77 -0.79
N LEU A 44 -9.46 10.09 0.18
CA LEU A 44 -9.74 8.70 0.50
C LEU A 44 -10.71 8.66 1.68
N ALA A 45 -11.81 7.92 1.54
CA ALA A 45 -12.67 7.65 2.69
C ALA A 45 -11.88 6.81 3.73
N PRO A 46 -12.01 7.12 5.03
CA PRO A 46 -11.42 6.27 6.07
C PRO A 46 -11.89 4.82 5.89
N GLY A 47 -10.95 3.87 5.88
CA GLY A 47 -11.25 2.44 5.64
C GLY A 47 -11.23 1.99 4.17
N ASN A 48 -11.18 2.93 3.20
CA ASN A 48 -10.96 2.63 1.79
C ASN A 48 -9.48 2.66 1.39
N VAL A 49 -8.57 2.71 2.37
CA VAL A 49 -7.19 2.30 2.12
C VAL A 49 -7.30 0.85 1.70
N ALA A 50 -6.94 0.53 0.46
CA ALA A 50 -6.89 -0.84 -0.01
C ALA A 50 -5.78 -1.60 0.74
N ALA A 51 -5.93 -1.82 2.04
CA ALA A 51 -5.56 -3.06 2.67
C ALA A 51 -6.48 -4.12 2.05
N SER A 52 -6.30 -4.37 0.76
CA SER A 52 -6.74 -5.59 0.11
C SER A 52 -6.29 -6.69 1.04
N ALA A 53 -7.24 -7.45 1.58
CA ALA A 53 -6.94 -8.58 2.43
C ALA A 53 -5.94 -9.44 1.64
N VAL A 54 -4.66 -9.34 2.00
CA VAL A 54 -3.60 -10.03 1.27
C VAL A 54 -3.95 -11.50 1.43
N PRO A 55 -4.26 -12.23 0.35
CA PRO A 55 -4.57 -13.64 0.46
C PRO A 55 -3.41 -14.29 1.20
N LEU A 56 -3.70 -15.03 2.27
CA LEU A 56 -2.68 -15.72 3.05
C LEU A 56 -1.70 -16.38 2.08
N PRO A 57 -0.40 -16.02 2.10
CA PRO A 57 0.55 -16.54 1.13
C PRO A 57 0.51 -18.07 1.14
N ALA A 58 0.66 -18.71 -0.01
CA ALA A 58 0.73 -20.17 -0.10
C ALA A 58 1.79 -20.77 0.87
N ALA A 59 2.81 -19.98 1.20
CA ALA A 59 3.80 -20.30 2.23
C ALA A 59 3.18 -20.59 3.61
N ALA A 60 2.13 -19.87 4.03
CA ALA A 60 1.47 -20.12 5.32
C ALA A 60 0.87 -21.53 5.40
N TRP A 61 0.27 -22.00 4.30
CA TRP A 61 -0.25 -23.37 4.20
C TRP A 61 0.86 -24.42 4.15
N LEU A 62 1.94 -24.13 3.40
CA LEU A 62 3.10 -25.02 3.31
C LEU A 62 3.76 -25.20 4.68
N PHE A 63 3.97 -24.10 5.41
CA PHE A 63 4.53 -24.13 6.77
C PHE A 63 3.59 -24.84 7.74
N GLY A 64 2.27 -24.62 7.66
CA GLY A 64 1.29 -25.33 8.47
C GLY A 64 1.29 -26.85 8.22
N ALA A 65 1.39 -27.28 6.97
CA ALA A 65 1.46 -28.69 6.60
C ALA A 65 2.77 -29.35 7.03
N ALA A 66 3.91 -28.68 6.82
CA ALA A 66 5.22 -29.17 7.23
C ALA A 66 5.32 -29.30 8.76
N PHE A 67 4.84 -28.28 9.49
CA PHE A 67 4.83 -28.29 10.96
C PHE A 67 3.95 -29.41 11.51
N SER A 68 2.75 -29.59 10.95
CA SER A 68 1.85 -30.69 11.34
C SER A 68 2.49 -32.06 11.09
N GLY A 69 3.19 -32.23 9.96
CA GLY A 69 3.93 -33.44 9.65
C GLY A 69 5.07 -33.72 10.64
N LEU A 70 5.84 -32.70 11.01
CA LEU A 70 6.93 -32.80 11.98
C LEU A 70 6.42 -33.20 13.38
N VAL A 71 5.31 -32.61 13.85
CA VAL A 71 4.70 -32.97 15.13
C VAL A 71 4.19 -34.41 15.11
N ALA A 72 3.57 -34.85 14.01
CA ALA A 72 3.09 -36.23 13.88
C ALA A 72 4.24 -37.27 13.88
N LEU A 73 5.37 -36.93 13.26
CA LEU A 73 6.58 -37.76 13.26
C LEU A 73 7.24 -37.82 14.64
N GLY A 74 7.36 -36.70 15.35
CA GLY A 74 7.96 -36.64 16.68
C GLY A 74 7.15 -37.37 17.77
N ARG A 75 5.84 -37.52 17.60
CA ARG A 75 4.96 -38.29 18.51
C ARG A 75 5.00 -39.80 18.26
N ARG A 76 5.59 -40.26 17.16
CA ARG A 76 5.78 -41.69 16.85
C ARG A 76 7.10 -42.26 17.36
N SER A 77 8.05 -41.41 17.75
CA SER A 77 9.36 -41.81 18.27
C SER A 77 9.46 -41.81 19.80
N GLN A 78 8.35 -41.57 20.49
CA GLN A 78 8.16 -41.72 21.93
C GLN A 78 7.28 -42.94 22.19
#